data_AF-A0A1Q7K9V2-F1
#
_entry.id   AF-A0A1Q7K9V2-F1
#
_cell.length_a   1.000
_cell.length_b   1.000
_cell.length_c   1.000
_cell.angle_alpha   90.00
_cell.angle_beta   90.00
_cell.angle_gamma   90.00
#
_symmetry.space_group_name_H-M   'P 1'
#
loop_
_entity.id
_entity.type
_entity.pdbx_description
1 polymer ?
#
loop_
_entity_poly.entity_id
_entity_poly.type
_entity_poly.pdbx_seq_one_letter_code
_entity_poly.pdbx_strand_id
1 'polypeptide(L)'
;MNSKIAVAVGLAAVLAAMLTSISTPTPAFAANVAVEITPGSSSKTTDAFSPNPVNAKVGDTVTWTNKDSQPHTITSGSGTNATPDGKFNSSPPPNMSPLIVSQGTFSVKFNATGDYPYYCELHPNMLGTVKVGDGGGPTETKVTATLGGNSYDITYKSTTSKATEATIQSGQSVTVNFDKAGQVELTLPKTMISGVNSIKAGNQELLQGNPTVNADGSSTVKFTLPEGSTAVVIKGATVIPEFPVIAAAILGASIAAIIGYTRLARNGEGFFGRA
;
A
#
# COMPACT_ATOMS: atom_id res chain seq x y z
N MET A 1 34.25 1.36 71.77
CA MET A 1 32.79 1.21 71.55
C MET A 1 32.48 1.70 70.14
N ASN A 2 32.33 0.76 69.20
CA ASN A 2 31.15 0.53 68.34
C ASN A 2 31.14 1.41 67.07
N SER A 3 31.55 0.86 65.92
CA SER A 3 30.67 0.31 64.83
C SER A 3 30.03 1.42 63.98
N LYS A 4 29.92 1.41 62.65
CA LYS A 4 30.10 0.45 61.54
C LYS A 4 29.62 1.21 60.27
N ILE A 5 30.22 0.94 59.08
CA ILE A 5 29.55 0.74 57.75
C ILE A 5 28.84 1.98 57.12
N ALA A 6 28.76 2.26 55.81
CA ALA A 6 29.44 1.93 54.55
C ALA A 6 28.75 2.78 53.43
N VAL A 7 29.51 3.14 52.38
CA VAL A 7 29.19 3.15 50.93
C VAL A 7 27.78 3.56 50.44
N ALA A 8 27.72 4.54 49.51
CA ALA A 8 26.92 4.45 48.28
C ALA A 8 27.31 5.48 47.21
N VAL A 9 27.38 5.00 45.96
CA VAL A 9 27.65 5.65 44.68
C VAL A 9 26.33 6.13 44.03
N GLY A 10 26.38 7.16 43.19
CA GLY A 10 25.35 7.50 42.18
C GLY A 10 24.92 8.97 42.25
N LEU A 11 24.61 9.70 41.17
CA LEU A 11 24.25 9.29 39.81
C LEU A 11 24.33 10.55 38.91
N ALA A 12 24.91 10.43 37.71
CA ALA A 12 24.88 11.46 36.68
C ALA A 12 23.50 11.51 36.01
N ALA A 13 22.86 12.68 35.99
CA ALA A 13 21.62 12.91 35.26
C ALA A 13 21.94 13.56 33.90
N VAL A 14 21.83 12.76 32.83
CA VAL A 14 21.90 13.23 31.44
C VAL A 14 20.52 13.75 31.05
N LEU A 15 20.45 15.04 30.70
CA LEU A 15 19.24 15.70 30.22
C LEU A 15 19.15 15.49 28.69
N ALA A 16 18.37 14.51 28.25
CA ALA A 16 18.04 14.32 26.84
C ALA A 16 16.76 15.10 26.50
N ALA A 17 16.90 16.19 25.73
CA ALA A 17 15.78 16.96 25.21
C ALA A 17 15.03 16.14 24.14
N MET A 18 13.77 15.77 24.43
CA MET A 18 12.86 15.23 23.42
C MET A 18 12.35 16.35 22.52
N LEU A 19 12.86 16.41 21.28
CA LEU A 19 12.21 17.17 20.21
C LEU A 19 11.02 16.35 19.69
N THR A 20 9.82 16.69 20.14
CA THR A 20 8.58 16.18 19.54
C THR A 20 8.33 16.93 18.23
N SER A 21 8.56 16.26 17.10
CA SER A 21 8.14 16.74 15.78
C SER A 21 6.62 16.83 15.73
N ILE A 22 6.07 18.04 15.80
CA ILE A 22 4.65 18.29 15.57
C ILE A 22 4.40 18.16 14.07
N SER A 23 3.95 17.00 13.63
CA SER A 23 3.41 16.84 12.27
C SER A 23 2.09 17.58 12.17
N THR A 24 2.08 18.74 11.51
CA THR A 24 0.85 19.41 11.12
C THR A 24 0.16 18.59 10.03
N PRO A 25 -1.09 18.13 10.20
CA PRO A 25 -1.80 17.47 9.12
C PRO A 25 -1.99 18.45 7.97
N THR A 26 -1.46 18.12 6.80
CA THR A 26 -1.79 18.84 5.56
C THR A 26 -3.27 18.62 5.26
N PRO A 27 -4.06 19.67 4.99
CA PRO A 27 -5.44 19.50 4.56
C PRO A 27 -5.44 18.71 3.24
N ALA A 28 -6.13 17.56 3.23
CA ALA A 28 -6.38 16.82 2.00
C ALA A 28 -7.32 17.67 1.13
N PHE A 29 -6.80 18.21 0.03
CA PHE A 29 -7.62 18.92 -0.95
C PHE A 29 -8.61 17.96 -1.59
N ALA A 30 -9.85 18.40 -1.79
CA ALA A 30 -10.84 17.70 -2.60
C ALA A 30 -10.30 17.47 -4.01
N ALA A 31 -10.29 16.22 -4.48
CA ALA A 31 -9.78 15.86 -5.78
C ALA A 31 -10.89 15.90 -6.86
N ASN A 32 -10.48 16.04 -8.12
CA ASN A 32 -11.35 15.81 -9.27
C ASN A 32 -11.10 14.40 -9.82
N VAL A 33 -12.14 13.57 -9.83
CA VAL A 33 -12.12 12.20 -10.38
C VAL A 33 -12.72 12.24 -11.79
N ALA A 34 -11.89 12.02 -12.80
CA ALA A 34 -12.33 12.03 -14.19
C ALA A 34 -12.97 10.69 -14.61
N VAL A 35 -14.06 10.79 -15.38
CA VAL A 35 -14.78 9.67 -15.97
C VAL A 35 -15.06 10.00 -17.43
N GLU A 36 -14.86 9.04 -18.31
CA GLU A 36 -15.17 9.15 -19.74
C GLU A 36 -16.43 8.37 -20.06
N ILE A 37 -17.32 8.97 -20.86
CA ILE A 37 -18.33 8.25 -21.62
C ILE A 37 -17.63 7.76 -22.89
N THR A 38 -17.42 6.45 -23.03
CA THR A 38 -16.49 5.91 -24.02
C THR A 38 -17.04 5.97 -25.44
N PRO A 39 -16.19 5.96 -26.49
CA PRO A 39 -16.67 5.90 -27.87
C PRO A 39 -17.58 4.69 -28.13
N GLY A 40 -18.71 4.92 -28.80
CA GLY A 40 -19.72 3.88 -29.09
C GLY A 40 -20.53 3.45 -27.87
N SER A 41 -20.62 4.29 -26.83
CA SER A 41 -21.26 3.95 -25.56
C SER A 41 -22.76 3.67 -25.66
N SER A 42 -23.46 4.23 -26.64
CA SER A 42 -24.91 4.01 -26.84
C SER A 42 -25.33 2.54 -26.97
N SER A 43 -24.42 1.64 -27.38
CA SER A 43 -24.67 0.19 -27.51
C SER A 43 -23.99 -0.65 -26.42
N LYS A 44 -23.29 -0.02 -25.49
CA LYS A 44 -22.54 -0.66 -24.41
C LYS A 44 -23.38 -0.80 -23.14
N THR A 45 -22.83 -1.56 -22.18
CA THR A 45 -23.45 -1.72 -20.85
C THR A 45 -22.58 -1.11 -19.76
N THR A 46 -21.88 -1.93 -18.98
CA THR A 46 -21.00 -1.48 -17.89
C THR A 46 -19.67 -0.91 -18.39
N ASP A 47 -19.32 -1.13 -19.65
CA ASP A 47 -18.13 -0.60 -20.33
C ASP A 47 -18.40 0.73 -21.06
N ALA A 48 -19.61 1.28 -20.92
CA ALA A 48 -20.01 2.58 -21.45
C ALA A 48 -19.32 3.75 -20.74
N PHE A 49 -18.92 3.56 -19.48
CA PHE A 49 -18.20 4.55 -18.65
C PHE A 49 -16.83 4.01 -18.25
N SER A 50 -15.81 4.88 -18.18
CA SER A 50 -14.45 4.51 -17.77
C SER A 50 -13.82 5.58 -16.86
N PRO A 51 -13.34 5.24 -15.65
CA PRO A 51 -13.46 3.93 -15.01
C PRO A 51 -14.90 3.62 -14.61
N ASN A 52 -15.23 2.33 -14.45
CA ASN A 52 -16.48 1.87 -13.85
C ASN A 52 -16.22 0.58 -13.06
N PRO A 53 -16.45 0.54 -11.72
CA PRO A 53 -16.96 1.61 -10.89
C PRO A 53 -15.98 2.80 -10.75
N VAL A 54 -16.54 3.98 -10.53
CA VAL A 54 -15.79 5.19 -10.18
C VAL A 54 -15.59 5.18 -8.67
N ASN A 55 -14.36 5.42 -8.21
CA ASN A 55 -14.07 5.46 -6.78
C ASN A 55 -13.70 6.90 -6.38
N ALA A 56 -14.44 7.48 -5.44
CA ALA A 56 -14.27 8.86 -4.99
C ALA A 56 -14.27 8.95 -3.45
N LYS A 57 -13.70 10.03 -2.90
CA LYS A 57 -13.75 10.36 -1.47
C LYS A 57 -14.88 11.33 -1.14
N VAL A 58 -15.27 11.36 0.13
CA VAL A 58 -16.13 12.44 0.64
C VAL A 58 -15.42 13.78 0.40
N GLY A 59 -16.10 14.68 -0.29
CA GLY A 59 -15.60 15.98 -0.71
C GLY A 59 -15.10 16.04 -2.16
N ASP A 60 -14.84 14.90 -2.80
CA ASP A 60 -14.37 14.87 -4.19
C ASP A 60 -15.46 15.29 -5.18
N THR A 61 -15.01 15.76 -6.35
CA THR A 61 -15.87 16.05 -7.49
C THR A 61 -15.62 15.02 -8.59
N VAL A 62 -16.64 14.27 -8.98
CA VAL A 62 -16.57 13.38 -10.15
C VAL A 62 -16.96 14.18 -11.38
N THR A 63 -16.18 14.11 -12.44
CA THR A 63 -16.43 14.80 -13.71
C THR A 63 -16.53 13.80 -14.84
N TRP A 64 -17.72 13.69 -15.45
CA TRP A 64 -17.94 12.93 -16.67
C TRP A 64 -17.61 13.81 -17.88
N THR A 65 -16.89 13.24 -18.84
CA THR A 65 -16.61 13.85 -20.15
C THR A 65 -17.13 12.94 -21.24
N ASN A 66 -17.91 13.49 -22.17
CA ASN A 66 -18.39 12.70 -23.29
C ASN A 66 -17.31 12.55 -24.37
N LYS A 67 -16.71 11.36 -24.49
CA LYS A 67 -15.77 11.00 -25.58
C LYS A 67 -16.47 10.32 -26.75
N ASP A 68 -17.77 10.11 -26.66
CA ASP A 68 -18.61 9.60 -27.72
C ASP A 68 -19.01 10.72 -28.69
N SER A 69 -19.47 10.33 -29.89
CA SER A 69 -20.05 11.27 -30.85
C SER A 69 -21.52 11.56 -30.55
N GLN A 70 -22.21 10.62 -29.88
CA GLN A 70 -23.62 10.74 -29.52
C GLN A 70 -23.81 11.54 -28.23
N PRO A 71 -24.92 12.29 -28.09
CA PRO A 71 -25.24 12.98 -26.85
C PRO A 71 -25.64 11.98 -25.75
N HIS A 72 -25.28 12.30 -24.50
CA HIS A 72 -25.56 11.46 -23.33
C HIS A 72 -26.06 12.28 -22.15
N THR A 73 -26.51 11.57 -21.13
CA THR A 73 -26.92 12.12 -19.83
C THR A 73 -26.22 11.34 -18.70
N ILE A 74 -26.17 11.93 -17.52
CA ILE A 74 -25.76 11.27 -16.27
C ILE A 74 -26.90 11.47 -15.27
N THR A 75 -27.67 10.41 -15.05
CA THR A 75 -28.85 10.41 -14.18
C THR A 75 -28.66 9.39 -13.07
N SER A 76 -28.73 9.83 -11.81
CA SER A 76 -28.62 8.93 -10.66
C SER A 76 -29.86 8.06 -10.51
N GLY A 77 -29.67 6.80 -10.15
CA GLY A 77 -30.74 5.81 -10.02
C GLY A 77 -30.42 4.50 -10.73
N SER A 78 -31.44 3.67 -10.92
CA SER A 78 -31.28 2.34 -11.51
C SER A 78 -31.66 2.35 -13.00
N GLY A 79 -30.67 2.10 -13.86
CA GLY A 79 -30.90 1.98 -15.31
C GLY A 79 -31.70 0.73 -15.71
N THR A 80 -31.73 -0.33 -14.88
CA THR A 80 -32.49 -1.57 -15.21
C THR A 80 -33.98 -1.31 -15.37
N ASN A 81 -34.51 -0.33 -14.63
CA ASN A 81 -35.92 0.10 -14.70
C ASN A 81 -36.04 1.58 -15.10
N ALA A 82 -34.96 2.20 -15.61
CA ALA A 82 -34.87 3.63 -15.92
C ALA A 82 -35.49 4.53 -14.85
N THR A 83 -35.21 4.24 -13.58
CA THR A 83 -35.84 4.91 -12.43
C THR A 83 -34.85 5.85 -11.76
N PRO A 84 -35.02 7.18 -11.90
CA PRO A 84 -34.15 8.15 -11.25
C PRO A 84 -34.39 8.19 -9.73
N ASP A 85 -33.34 8.37 -8.94
CA ASP A 85 -33.42 8.49 -7.47
C ASP A 85 -33.26 9.94 -6.96
N GLY A 86 -33.08 10.90 -7.88
CA GLY A 86 -33.07 12.33 -7.60
C GLY A 86 -31.79 12.88 -6.96
N LYS A 87 -30.72 12.08 -6.82
CA LYS A 87 -29.46 12.54 -6.22
C LYS A 87 -28.65 13.46 -7.14
N PHE A 88 -28.62 13.19 -8.44
CA PHE A 88 -28.06 14.07 -9.47
C PHE A 88 -28.65 13.76 -10.85
N ASN A 89 -28.78 14.78 -11.69
CA ASN A 89 -29.24 14.63 -13.08
C ASN A 89 -28.62 15.75 -13.93
N SER A 90 -27.91 15.40 -15.00
CA SER A 90 -27.34 16.36 -15.95
C SER A 90 -28.40 17.07 -16.80
N SER A 91 -29.57 16.47 -16.93
CA SER A 91 -30.61 16.79 -17.92
C SER A 91 -31.99 16.65 -17.26
N PRO A 92 -32.33 17.51 -16.27
CA PRO A 92 -33.55 17.37 -15.49
C PRO A 92 -34.83 17.55 -16.33
N PRO A 93 -35.99 17.07 -15.83
CA PRO A 93 -37.29 17.31 -16.45
C PRO A 93 -37.64 18.81 -16.50
N PRO A 94 -38.58 19.23 -17.37
CA PRO A 94 -39.45 18.38 -18.20
C PRO A 94 -38.84 17.98 -19.55
N ASN A 95 -37.71 18.60 -19.96
CA ASN A 95 -37.25 18.59 -21.35
C ASN A 95 -35.90 17.92 -21.56
N MET A 96 -35.33 17.23 -20.57
CA MET A 96 -34.07 16.49 -20.66
C MET A 96 -32.95 17.34 -21.29
N SER A 97 -32.75 18.54 -20.73
CA SER A 97 -31.81 19.53 -21.26
C SER A 97 -31.05 20.22 -20.14
N PRO A 98 -29.75 20.52 -20.31
CA PRO A 98 -28.93 20.25 -21.50
C PRO A 98 -28.52 18.78 -21.63
N LEU A 99 -28.26 18.33 -22.86
CA LEU A 99 -27.58 17.05 -23.11
C LEU A 99 -26.06 17.24 -23.07
N ILE A 100 -25.33 16.23 -22.63
CA ILE A 100 -23.87 16.21 -22.67
C ILE A 100 -23.45 15.83 -24.09
N VAL A 101 -23.25 16.84 -24.94
CA VAL A 101 -22.75 16.67 -26.31
C VAL A 101 -21.29 16.21 -26.32
N SER A 102 -20.77 15.81 -27.48
CA SER A 102 -19.37 15.40 -27.61
C SER A 102 -18.41 16.44 -27.02
N GLN A 103 -17.45 15.98 -26.23
CA GLN A 103 -16.49 16.77 -25.43
C GLN A 103 -17.11 17.63 -24.31
N GLY A 104 -18.45 17.62 -24.16
CA GLY A 104 -19.14 18.23 -23.04
C GLY A 104 -18.86 17.50 -21.72
N THR A 105 -19.04 18.21 -20.61
CA THR A 105 -18.79 17.69 -19.27
C THR A 105 -19.96 17.90 -18.33
N PHE A 106 -20.02 17.06 -17.30
CA PHE A 106 -20.92 17.21 -16.15
C PHE A 106 -20.16 16.84 -14.88
N SER A 107 -20.32 17.60 -13.80
CA SER A 107 -19.59 17.38 -12.55
C SER A 107 -20.53 17.32 -11.34
N VAL A 108 -20.26 16.41 -10.43
CA VAL A 108 -21.00 16.27 -9.16
C VAL A 108 -20.01 16.17 -8.00
N LYS A 109 -20.21 16.99 -6.97
CA LYS A 109 -19.48 16.89 -5.70
C LYS A 109 -20.20 15.93 -4.76
N PHE A 110 -19.49 14.92 -4.26
CA PHE A 110 -20.05 13.91 -3.37
C PHE A 110 -19.66 14.22 -1.92
N ASN A 111 -20.65 14.49 -1.06
CA ASN A 111 -20.41 14.90 0.33
C ASN A 111 -20.81 13.84 1.37
N ALA A 112 -21.25 12.66 0.93
CA ALA A 112 -21.65 11.56 1.80
C ALA A 112 -21.11 10.25 1.26
N THR A 113 -20.81 9.32 2.16
CA THR A 113 -20.41 7.96 1.79
C THR A 113 -21.60 7.19 1.23
N GLY A 114 -21.35 6.31 0.27
CA GLY A 114 -22.37 5.42 -0.29
C GLY A 114 -22.08 5.01 -1.72
N ASP A 115 -22.91 4.11 -2.23
CA ASP A 115 -22.94 3.74 -3.63
C ASP A 115 -24.02 4.56 -4.35
N TYR A 116 -23.62 5.18 -5.45
CA TYR A 116 -24.43 6.04 -6.29
C TYR A 116 -24.50 5.43 -7.69
N PRO A 117 -25.44 4.50 -7.93
CA PRO A 117 -25.69 4.00 -9.28
C PRO A 117 -26.21 5.14 -10.16
N TYR A 118 -25.84 5.11 -11.43
CA TYR A 118 -26.29 6.06 -12.43
C TYR A 118 -26.38 5.41 -13.80
N TYR A 119 -27.13 6.04 -14.68
CA TYR A 119 -27.35 5.57 -16.04
C TYR A 119 -27.49 6.74 -17.02
N CYS A 120 -27.49 6.42 -18.31
CA CYS A 120 -27.87 7.37 -19.35
C CYS A 120 -29.36 7.20 -19.66
N GLU A 121 -30.15 8.26 -19.51
CA GLU A 121 -31.60 8.25 -19.76
C GLU A 121 -31.95 8.00 -21.25
N LEU A 122 -31.07 8.42 -22.17
CA LEU A 122 -31.19 8.13 -23.61
C LEU A 122 -30.90 6.67 -23.96
N HIS A 123 -30.04 6.03 -23.16
CA HIS A 123 -29.57 4.66 -23.39
C HIS A 123 -29.54 3.91 -22.04
N PRO A 124 -30.69 3.43 -21.53
CA PRO A 124 -30.80 2.91 -20.16
C PRO A 124 -29.90 1.71 -19.81
N ASN A 125 -29.37 1.04 -20.85
CA ASN A 125 -28.39 -0.04 -20.70
C ASN A 125 -26.99 0.43 -20.29
N MET A 126 -26.67 1.72 -20.45
CA MET A 126 -25.40 2.30 -19.98
C MET A 126 -25.44 2.43 -18.47
N LEU A 127 -24.71 1.58 -17.75
CA LEU A 127 -24.77 1.49 -16.29
C LEU A 127 -23.43 1.87 -15.66
N GLY A 128 -23.46 2.78 -14.71
CA GLY A 128 -22.31 3.20 -13.92
C GLY A 128 -22.58 3.19 -12.42
N THR A 129 -21.52 3.18 -11.62
CA THR A 129 -21.63 3.38 -10.17
C THR A 129 -20.48 4.23 -9.67
N VAL A 130 -20.80 5.30 -8.94
CA VAL A 130 -19.82 6.02 -8.10
C VAL A 130 -19.85 5.43 -6.70
N LYS A 131 -18.72 4.95 -6.22
CA LYS A 131 -18.51 4.47 -4.86
C LYS A 131 -17.81 5.58 -4.08
N VAL A 132 -18.50 6.15 -3.09
CA VAL A 132 -17.97 7.21 -2.23
C VAL A 132 -17.69 6.64 -0.85
N GLY A 133 -16.43 6.71 -0.43
CA GLY A 133 -15.99 6.25 0.89
C GLY A 133 -14.66 6.91 1.27
N ASP A 134 -14.10 6.56 2.41
CA ASP A 134 -12.79 7.11 2.84
C ASP A 134 -11.63 6.70 1.91
N GLY A 135 -11.86 5.74 1.01
CA GLY A 135 -10.95 5.35 -0.06
C GLY A 135 -11.56 5.52 -1.45
N GLY A 136 -11.24 6.64 -2.10
CA GLY A 136 -11.03 6.63 -3.56
C GLY A 136 -10.14 5.45 -3.94
N GLY A 137 -10.17 5.03 -5.21
CA GLY A 137 -9.56 3.79 -5.69
C GLY A 137 -8.12 3.58 -5.18
N PRO A 138 -7.62 2.33 -5.16
CA PRO A 138 -6.45 1.93 -4.39
C PRO A 138 -5.34 2.99 -4.42
N THR A 139 -5.24 3.78 -3.35
CA THR A 139 -4.30 4.89 -3.30
C THR A 139 -2.95 4.31 -2.97
N GLU A 140 -1.98 4.50 -3.85
CA GLU A 140 -0.62 4.06 -3.63
C GLU A 140 -0.01 4.83 -2.45
N THR A 141 0.25 4.11 -1.36
CA THR A 141 0.75 4.64 -0.09
C THR A 141 1.97 3.83 0.33
N LYS A 142 2.78 4.36 1.25
CA LYS A 142 3.96 3.68 1.77
C LYS A 142 3.87 3.44 3.26
N VAL A 143 4.43 2.32 3.70
CA VAL A 143 4.79 2.06 5.09
C VAL A 143 6.28 1.73 5.13
N THR A 144 7.02 2.38 6.02
CA THR A 144 8.47 2.21 6.11
C THR A 144 8.80 1.27 7.25
N ALA A 145 9.57 0.23 6.95
CA ALA A 145 10.19 -0.63 7.96
C ALA A 145 11.65 -0.24 8.14
N THR A 146 12.16 -0.28 9.38
CA THR A 146 13.56 0.05 9.68
C THR A 146 14.30 -1.13 10.28
N LEU A 147 15.52 -1.40 9.82
CA LEU A 147 16.39 -2.41 10.40
C LEU A 147 17.86 -1.98 10.27
N GLY A 148 18.60 -1.99 11.38
CA GLY A 148 20.04 -1.69 11.37
C GLY A 148 20.40 -0.28 10.89
N GLY A 149 19.50 0.70 11.12
CA GLY A 149 19.67 2.09 10.65
C GLY A 149 19.28 2.32 9.18
N ASN A 150 18.89 1.28 8.45
CA ASN A 150 18.36 1.38 7.09
C ASN A 150 16.84 1.43 7.09
N SER A 151 16.27 2.13 6.10
CA SER A 151 14.83 2.24 5.86
C SER A 151 14.44 1.50 4.59
N TYR A 152 13.32 0.78 4.66
CA TYR A 152 12.77 -0.01 3.56
C TYR A 152 11.32 0.41 3.35
N ASP A 153 11.05 1.07 2.23
CA ASP A 153 9.71 1.48 1.86
C ASP A 153 8.95 0.29 1.26
N ILE A 154 7.84 -0.08 1.90
CA ILE A 154 6.87 -1.02 1.36
C ILE A 154 5.71 -0.20 0.79
N THR A 155 5.47 -0.34 -0.51
CA THR A 155 4.36 0.34 -1.16
C THR A 155 3.11 -0.54 -1.08
N TYR A 156 1.95 0.04 -0.84
CA TYR A 156 0.69 -0.69 -0.85
C TYR A 156 -0.44 0.13 -1.48
N LYS A 157 -1.43 -0.58 -1.97
CA LYS A 157 -2.64 -0.09 -2.61
C LYS A 157 -3.82 -0.76 -1.92
N SER A 158 -4.70 0.05 -1.32
CA SER A 158 -5.92 -0.45 -0.70
C SER A 158 -7.01 0.62 -0.69
N THR A 159 -8.26 0.17 -0.71
CA THR A 159 -9.45 1.02 -0.63
C THR A 159 -9.99 1.15 0.79
N THR A 160 -9.71 0.18 1.66
CA THR A 160 -10.28 0.12 3.01
C THR A 160 -9.23 -0.03 4.11
N SER A 161 -8.10 -0.68 3.82
CA SER A 161 -7.07 -1.01 4.80
C SER A 161 -5.90 -0.05 4.70
N LYS A 162 -5.54 0.59 5.81
CA LYS A 162 -4.35 1.41 5.94
C LYS A 162 -3.25 0.62 6.65
N ALA A 163 -2.09 0.48 6.03
CA ALA A 163 -0.93 -0.07 6.71
C ALA A 163 -0.48 0.92 7.80
N THR A 164 -0.33 0.43 9.03
CA THR A 164 -0.02 1.26 10.21
C THR A 164 1.45 1.14 10.61
N GLU A 165 2.04 -0.03 10.42
CA GLU A 165 3.40 -0.34 10.81
C GLU A 165 3.95 -1.49 9.98
N ALA A 166 5.26 -1.51 9.76
CA ALA A 166 5.95 -2.65 9.19
C ALA A 166 7.21 -2.97 10.00
N THR A 167 7.41 -4.26 10.30
CA THR A 167 8.57 -4.75 11.07
C THR A 167 9.29 -5.85 10.31
N ILE A 168 10.62 -5.88 10.43
CA ILE A 168 11.48 -6.88 9.78
C ILE A 168 12.09 -7.77 10.86
N GLN A 169 11.82 -9.06 10.77
CA GLN A 169 12.56 -10.10 11.49
C GLN A 169 13.60 -10.68 10.54
N SER A 170 14.84 -10.21 10.67
CA SER A 170 15.98 -10.61 9.83
C SER A 170 16.09 -12.13 9.74
N GLY A 171 16.26 -12.64 8.51
CA GLY A 171 16.33 -14.07 8.19
C GLY A 171 15.01 -14.83 8.30
N GLN A 172 13.91 -14.20 8.71
CA GLN A 172 12.64 -14.89 9.02
C GLN A 172 11.45 -14.37 8.23
N SER A 173 11.01 -13.14 8.49
CA SER A 173 9.75 -12.61 7.93
C SER A 173 9.66 -11.09 8.01
N VAL A 174 8.77 -10.53 7.19
CA VAL A 174 8.30 -9.15 7.29
C VAL A 174 6.86 -9.18 7.79
N THR A 175 6.54 -8.38 8.81
CA THR A 175 5.15 -8.22 9.27
C THR A 175 4.66 -6.84 8.88
N VAL A 176 3.45 -6.77 8.30
CA VAL A 176 2.77 -5.50 8.01
C VAL A 176 1.45 -5.48 8.77
N ASN A 177 1.28 -4.48 9.62
CA ASN A 177 0.06 -4.22 10.38
C ASN A 177 -0.87 -3.31 9.59
N PHE A 178 -2.17 -3.55 9.72
CA PHE A 178 -3.25 -2.79 9.11
C PHE A 178 -4.27 -2.37 10.16
N ASP A 179 -4.93 -1.25 9.94
CA ASP A 179 -5.99 -0.75 10.81
C ASP A 179 -7.28 -1.61 10.76
N LYS A 180 -7.57 -2.22 9.61
CA LYS A 180 -8.75 -3.08 9.38
C LYS A 180 -8.57 -4.03 8.20
N ALA A 181 -9.49 -4.98 8.10
CA ALA A 181 -9.60 -5.94 7.00
C ALA A 181 -9.90 -5.29 5.64
N GLY A 182 -9.57 -5.97 4.55
CA GLY A 182 -9.76 -5.41 3.20
C GLY A 182 -8.85 -5.98 2.12
N GLN A 183 -9.08 -5.54 0.89
CA GLN A 183 -8.23 -5.87 -0.25
C GLN A 183 -6.94 -5.05 -0.21
N VAL A 184 -5.80 -5.71 -0.40
CA VAL A 184 -4.48 -5.09 -0.40
C VAL A 184 -3.67 -5.62 -1.58
N GLU A 185 -3.09 -4.69 -2.33
CA GLU A 185 -1.98 -4.95 -3.26
C GLU A 185 -0.71 -4.39 -2.62
N LEU A 186 0.26 -5.26 -2.33
CA LEU A 186 1.48 -4.93 -1.60
C LEU A 186 2.69 -5.13 -2.52
N THR A 187 3.58 -4.14 -2.58
CA THR A 187 4.83 -4.20 -3.34
C THR A 187 6.01 -4.12 -2.37
N LEU A 188 6.80 -5.18 -2.37
CA LEU A 188 7.91 -5.40 -1.45
C LEU A 188 9.24 -5.22 -2.20
N PRO A 189 10.14 -4.32 -1.76
CA PRO A 189 11.41 -4.12 -2.43
C PRO A 189 12.32 -5.35 -2.33
N LYS A 190 13.05 -5.66 -3.40
CA LYS A 190 13.99 -6.80 -3.45
C LYS A 190 15.07 -6.74 -2.38
N THR A 191 15.51 -5.52 -2.03
CA THR A 191 16.50 -5.26 -0.98
C THR A 191 15.99 -5.63 0.41
N MET A 192 14.68 -5.83 0.57
CA MET A 192 14.05 -6.27 1.81
C MET A 192 13.73 -7.76 1.81
N ILE A 193 13.06 -8.23 0.76
CA ILE A 193 12.62 -9.60 0.65
C ILE A 193 12.65 -10.03 -0.81
N SER A 194 13.14 -11.25 -1.06
CA SER A 194 13.12 -11.86 -2.38
C SER A 194 12.40 -13.20 -2.35
N GLY A 195 11.83 -13.60 -3.48
CA GLY A 195 11.16 -14.90 -3.63
C GLY A 195 10.03 -15.10 -2.62
N VAL A 196 9.12 -14.13 -2.51
CA VAL A 196 7.95 -14.20 -1.62
C VAL A 196 7.19 -15.51 -1.90
N ASN A 197 7.01 -16.31 -0.85
CA ASN A 197 6.47 -17.67 -0.98
C ASN A 197 5.34 -17.98 0.02
N SER A 198 5.08 -17.09 0.98
CA SER A 198 3.95 -17.20 1.91
C SER A 198 3.55 -15.83 2.44
N ILE A 199 2.24 -15.63 2.59
CA ILE A 199 1.61 -14.49 3.25
C ILE A 199 0.52 -15.03 4.15
N LYS A 200 0.66 -14.86 5.47
CA LYS A 200 -0.32 -15.40 6.44
C LYS A 200 -0.96 -14.33 7.29
N ALA A 201 -2.27 -14.46 7.51
CA ALA A 201 -2.98 -13.81 8.61
C ALA A 201 -3.31 -14.87 9.67
N GLY A 202 -2.58 -14.85 10.78
CA GLY A 202 -2.62 -15.94 11.77
C GLY A 202 -2.25 -17.28 11.13
N ASN A 203 -3.19 -18.21 11.09
CA ASN A 203 -3.00 -19.55 10.50
C ASN A 203 -3.42 -19.65 9.03
N GLN A 204 -4.08 -18.62 8.48
CA GLN A 204 -4.61 -18.64 7.12
C GLN A 204 -3.57 -18.16 6.12
N GLU A 205 -3.32 -18.96 5.08
CA GLU A 205 -2.51 -18.57 3.92
C GLU A 205 -3.34 -17.69 2.96
N LEU A 206 -2.77 -16.56 2.55
CA LEU A 206 -3.42 -15.55 1.72
C LEU A 206 -2.81 -15.43 0.33
N LEU A 207 -1.60 -15.96 0.12
CA LEU A 207 -0.95 -15.91 -1.18
C LEU A 207 -1.66 -16.83 -2.18
N GLN A 208 -2.29 -16.25 -3.19
CA GLN A 208 -2.94 -16.98 -4.28
C GLN A 208 -2.10 -16.86 -5.55
N GLY A 209 -1.40 -17.95 -5.89
CA GLY A 209 -0.51 -17.99 -7.06
C GLY A 209 0.85 -17.34 -6.82
N ASN A 210 1.57 -17.07 -7.91
CA ASN A 210 2.92 -16.53 -7.85
C ASN A 210 2.90 -14.99 -7.75
N PRO A 211 3.77 -14.38 -6.92
CA PRO A 211 4.00 -12.94 -6.94
C PRO A 211 4.41 -12.44 -8.33
N THR A 212 4.01 -11.22 -8.66
CA THR A 212 4.50 -10.52 -9.85
C THR A 212 5.87 -9.92 -9.53
N VAL A 213 6.89 -10.27 -10.30
CA VAL A 213 8.22 -9.66 -10.17
C VAL A 213 8.32 -8.48 -11.13
N ASN A 214 8.56 -7.28 -10.59
CA ASN A 214 8.66 -6.06 -11.36
C ASN A 214 10.06 -5.91 -11.97
N ALA A 215 10.22 -4.95 -12.90
CA ALA A 215 11.49 -4.71 -13.60
C ALA A 215 12.66 -4.34 -12.66
N ASP A 216 12.37 -3.70 -11.52
CA ASP A 216 13.34 -3.37 -10.48
C ASP A 216 13.63 -4.55 -9.52
N GLY A 217 13.01 -5.70 -9.76
CA GLY A 217 13.11 -6.90 -8.95
C GLY A 217 12.23 -6.92 -7.70
N SER A 218 11.46 -5.86 -7.42
CA SER A 218 10.46 -5.87 -6.34
C SER A 218 9.35 -6.88 -6.63
N SER A 219 8.69 -7.35 -5.58
CA SER A 219 7.61 -8.35 -5.67
C SER A 219 6.26 -7.73 -5.31
N THR A 220 5.31 -7.77 -6.23
CA THR A 220 3.91 -7.34 -6.01
C THR A 220 3.02 -8.56 -5.77
N VAL A 221 2.21 -8.48 -4.71
CA VAL A 221 1.26 -9.51 -4.27
C VAL A 221 -0.10 -8.90 -4.00
N LYS A 222 -1.17 -9.62 -4.33
CA LYS A 222 -2.55 -9.20 -4.10
C LYS A 222 -3.23 -10.20 -3.17
N PHE A 223 -3.88 -9.71 -2.12
CA PHE A 223 -4.59 -10.55 -1.16
C PHE A 223 -5.76 -9.80 -0.52
N THR A 224 -6.65 -10.56 0.12
CA THR A 224 -7.72 -10.03 0.96
C THR A 224 -7.39 -10.35 2.41
N LEU A 225 -7.17 -9.34 3.24
CA LEU A 225 -7.02 -9.47 4.68
C LEU A 225 -8.39 -9.86 5.28
N PRO A 226 -8.52 -11.01 5.97
CA PRO A 226 -9.79 -11.45 6.53
C PRO A 226 -10.30 -10.54 7.65
N GLU A 227 -11.62 -10.53 7.85
CA GLU A 227 -12.23 -9.85 9.02
C GLU A 227 -11.63 -10.37 10.34
N GLY A 228 -11.44 -9.47 11.29
CA GLY A 228 -10.79 -9.77 12.58
C GLY A 228 -9.26 -9.90 12.51
N SER A 229 -8.65 -9.87 11.32
CA SER A 229 -7.19 -9.84 11.17
C SER A 229 -6.68 -8.41 10.99
N THR A 230 -5.58 -8.07 11.65
CA THR A 230 -4.94 -6.75 11.58
C THR A 230 -3.46 -6.83 11.17
N ALA A 231 -2.97 -8.01 10.82
CA ALA A 231 -1.57 -8.20 10.45
C ALA A 231 -1.41 -9.31 9.41
N VAL A 232 -0.41 -9.15 8.55
CA VAL A 232 0.09 -10.23 7.69
C VAL A 232 1.57 -10.47 7.96
N VAL A 233 1.95 -11.75 7.98
CA VAL A 233 3.33 -12.20 8.08
C VAL A 233 3.75 -12.73 6.71
N ILE A 234 4.77 -12.10 6.12
CA ILE A 234 5.26 -12.38 4.79
C ILE A 234 6.60 -13.09 4.90
N LYS A 235 6.73 -14.23 4.20
CA LYS A 235 7.98 -15.00 4.09
C LYS A 235 8.43 -15.07 2.64
N GLY A 236 9.74 -15.18 2.47
CA GLY A 236 10.37 -15.30 1.17
C GLY A 236 11.64 -16.13 1.24
N ALA A 237 12.25 -16.36 0.08
CA ALA A 237 13.53 -17.06 -0.05
C ALA A 237 14.64 -16.35 0.75
N THR A 238 14.65 -15.02 0.75
CA THR A 238 15.51 -14.22 1.63
C THR A 238 14.70 -13.10 2.25
N VAL A 239 14.87 -12.88 3.55
CA VAL A 239 14.40 -11.71 4.30
C VAL A 239 15.64 -11.15 4.98
N ILE A 240 16.11 -9.98 4.54
CA ILE A 240 17.43 -9.36 4.83
C ILE A 240 18.30 -10.15 5.83
N PRO A 241 19.42 -10.73 5.37
CA PRO A 241 20.65 -9.93 5.25
C PRO A 241 21.42 -10.08 3.95
N GLU A 242 21.76 -8.94 3.34
CA GLU A 242 23.02 -8.80 2.60
C GLU A 242 23.97 -8.13 3.60
N PHE A 243 24.96 -8.87 4.11
CA PHE A 243 25.89 -8.32 5.10
C PHE A 243 26.39 -6.94 4.64
N PRO A 244 26.41 -5.90 5.52
CA PRO A 244 27.17 -4.71 5.17
C PRO A 244 28.56 -5.20 4.80
N VAL A 245 29.13 -4.71 3.70
CA VAL A 245 30.44 -5.15 3.16
C VAL A 245 31.50 -5.22 4.27
N ILE A 246 31.37 -4.38 5.30
CA ILE A 246 32.16 -4.35 6.52
C ILE A 246 32.09 -5.65 7.34
N ALA A 247 30.91 -6.23 7.58
CA ALA A 247 30.78 -7.50 8.32
C ALA A 247 31.36 -8.68 7.54
N ALA A 248 31.18 -8.70 6.21
CA ALA A 248 31.81 -9.68 5.33
C ALA A 248 33.34 -9.52 5.28
N ALA A 249 33.84 -8.28 5.27
CA ALA A 249 35.27 -7.97 5.32
C ALA A 249 35.91 -8.36 6.67
N ILE A 250 35.23 -8.11 7.79
CA ILE A 250 35.69 -8.54 9.12
C ILE A 250 35.73 -10.06 9.21
N LEU A 251 34.69 -10.76 8.73
CA LEU A 251 34.68 -12.22 8.68
C LEU A 251 35.79 -12.77 7.78
N GLY A 252 35.98 -12.18 6.60
CA GLY A 252 37.05 -12.54 5.67
C GLY A 252 38.46 -12.34 6.26
N ALA A 253 38.70 -11.21 6.91
CA ALA A 253 39.96 -10.93 7.60
C ALA A 253 40.20 -11.91 8.77
N SER A 254 39.14 -12.27 9.51
CA SER A 254 39.20 -13.22 10.63
C SER A 254 39.57 -14.62 10.15
N ILE A 255 38.96 -15.09 9.05
CA ILE A 255 39.27 -16.39 8.44
C ILE A 255 40.71 -16.41 7.91
N ALA A 256 41.14 -15.34 7.22
CA ALA A 256 42.51 -15.23 6.72
C ALA A 256 43.55 -15.23 7.86
N ALA A 257 43.27 -14.56 8.98
CA ALA A 257 44.14 -14.54 10.15
C ALA A 257 44.26 -15.93 10.81
N ILE A 258 43.16 -16.69 10.94
CA ILE A 258 43.17 -18.05 11.49
C ILE A 258 43.96 -19.01 10.58
N ILE A 259 43.78 -18.92 9.26
CA ILE A 259 44.53 -19.74 8.29
C ILE A 259 46.02 -19.37 8.31
N GLY A 260 46.35 -18.08 8.43
CA GLY A 260 47.73 -17.61 8.58
C GLY A 260 48.38 -18.12 9.86
N TYR A 261 47.68 -18.01 10.99
CA TYR A 261 48.14 -18.48 12.29
C TYR A 261 48.38 -19.99 12.30
N THR A 262 47.44 -20.77 11.78
CA THR A 262 47.58 -22.24 11.69
C THR A 262 48.72 -22.68 10.76
N ARG A 263 49.00 -21.96 9.68
CA ARG A 263 50.17 -22.22 8.81
C ARG A 263 51.49 -21.86 9.48
N LEU A 264 51.54 -20.75 10.23
CA LEU A 264 52.74 -20.37 10.99
C LEU A 264 53.01 -21.37 12.13
N ALA A 265 51.98 -21.72 12.91
CA ALA A 265 52.09 -22.67 14.01
C ALA A 265 52.50 -24.08 13.53
N ARG A 266 52.12 -24.47 12.30
CA ARG A 266 52.57 -25.75 11.70
C ARG A 266 54.02 -25.71 11.20
N ASN A 267 54.55 -24.53 10.91
CA ASN A 267 55.91 -24.35 10.38
C ASN A 267 56.93 -23.92 11.46
N GLY A 268 56.46 -23.54 12.65
CA GLY A 268 57.29 -23.20 13.80
C GLY A 268 57.06 -24.19 14.93
N GLU A 269 57.84 -25.27 14.95
CA GLU A 269 58.36 -26.02 16.12
C GLU A 269 58.84 -27.39 15.63
N GLY A 270 59.92 -27.36 14.84
CA GLY A 270 60.99 -28.35 14.90
C GLY A 270 62.24 -27.63 15.43
N PHE A 271 62.15 -27.01 16.61
CA PHE A 271 63.25 -26.26 17.23
C PHE A 271 63.45 -26.60 18.71
N PHE A 272 63.12 -27.83 19.14
CA PHE A 272 63.80 -28.43 20.29
C PHE A 272 64.89 -29.36 19.78
N GLY A 273 66.08 -28.78 19.62
CA GLY A 273 67.31 -29.48 19.33
C GLY A 273 67.78 -30.32 20.52
N ARG A 274 68.35 -31.47 20.14
CA ARG A 274 69.24 -32.36 20.89
C ARG A 274 70.03 -31.68 22.04
N ALA A 275 69.95 -32.29 23.22
CA ALA A 275 71.08 -32.65 24.07
C ALA A 275 70.64 -33.78 25.02
#